data_AF-A0A2W1JHU3-F1
#
_entry.id   AF-A0A2W1JHU3-F1
#
_cell.length_a   1.000
_cell.length_b   1.000
_cell.length_c   1.000
_cell.angle_alpha   90.00
_cell.angle_beta   90.00
_cell.angle_gamma   90.00
#
_symmetry.space_group_name_H-M   'P 1'
#
loop_
_entity.id
_entity.type
_entity.pdbx_description
1 polymer ?
#
loop_
_entity_poly.entity_id
_entity_poly.type
_entity_poly.pdbx_seq_one_letter_code
_entity_poly.pdbx_strand_id
1 'polypeptide(L)' 'MISTTDERGVINNFARDPQTSAAEYPSPAQQRTYWFMGAATAILMSGVFAIAFAVS' A
#
# COMPACT_ATOMS: atom_id res chain seq x y z
N MET A 1 -4.17 -31.96 18.31
CA MET A 1 -4.83 -31.99 16.99
C MET A 1 -6.09 -31.12 17.11
N ILE A 2 -6.06 -29.89 16.62
CA ILE A 2 -7.24 -29.00 16.67
C ILE A 2 -8.05 -29.30 15.41
N SER A 3 -9.03 -30.20 15.54
CA SER A 3 -10.01 -30.43 14.49
C SER A 3 -11.15 -29.44 14.67
N THR A 4 -11.22 -28.43 13.80
CA THR A 4 -12.40 -27.58 13.65
C THR A 4 -13.39 -28.35 12.78
N THR A 5 -14.14 -29.25 13.42
CA THR A 5 -15.25 -29.96 12.82
C THR A 5 -16.51 -29.11 13.04
N ASP A 6 -17.30 -28.88 11.99
CA ASP A 6 -18.62 -28.23 12.11
C ASP A 6 -19.52 -29.04 13.06
N GLU A 7 -20.54 -28.42 13.68
CA GLU A 7 -21.51 -29.07 14.59
C GLU A 7 -22.23 -30.27 13.92
N ARG A 8 -22.15 -30.34 12.59
CA ARG A 8 -22.70 -31.40 11.73
C ARG A 8 -21.71 -32.51 11.36
N GLY A 9 -20.48 -32.48 11.89
CA GLY A 9 -19.45 -33.51 11.62
C GLY A 9 -18.71 -33.34 10.29
N VAL A 10 -18.96 -32.25 9.55
CA VAL A 10 -18.34 -31.99 8.24
C VAL A 10 -17.02 -31.23 8.42
N ILE A 11 -16.01 -31.61 7.63
CA ILE A 11 -14.73 -30.89 7.61
C ILE A 11 -14.98 -29.47 7.13
N ASN A 12 -14.64 -28.50 7.97
CA ASN A 12 -14.79 -27.09 7.67
C ASN A 12 -13.88 -26.71 6.48
N ASN A 13 -14.49 -26.42 5.32
CA ASN A 13 -13.84 -25.92 4.12
C ASN A 13 -14.09 -24.41 3.91
N PHE A 14 -14.36 -23.66 4.98
CA PHE A 14 -14.35 -22.20 4.87
C PHE A 14 -12.92 -21.75 4.55
N ALA A 15 -12.81 -20.87 3.55
CA ALA A 15 -11.55 -20.21 3.26
C ALA A 15 -11.04 -19.56 4.55
N ARG A 16 -9.81 -19.91 4.94
CA ARG A 16 -9.16 -19.26 6.07
C ARG A 16 -9.12 -17.77 5.75
N ASP A 17 -9.72 -16.95 6.61
CA ASP A 17 -9.71 -15.50 6.42
C ASP A 17 -8.25 -15.09 6.16
N PRO A 18 -7.94 -14.45 5.02
CA PRO A 18 -6.59 -14.03 4.76
C PRO A 18 -6.16 -13.21 5.97
N GLN A 19 -5.00 -13.54 6.55
CA GLN A 19 -4.35 -12.65 7.50
C GLN A 19 -3.93 -11.42 6.70
N THR A 20 -4.89 -10.53 6.43
CA THR A 20 -4.65 -9.23 5.88
C THR A 20 -3.89 -8.50 6.95
N SER A 21 -2.57 -8.39 6.79
CA SER A 21 -1.79 -7.44 7.56
C SER A 21 -2.43 -6.09 7.31
N ALA A 22 -3.12 -5.55 8.31
CA ALA A 22 -3.65 -4.20 8.24
C ALA A 22 -2.50 -3.28 7.83
N ALA A 23 -2.78 -2.31 6.94
CA ALA A 23 -1.76 -1.36 6.52
C ALA A 23 -1.23 -0.64 7.76
N GLU A 24 0.03 -0.85 8.09
CA GLU A 24 0.66 -0.20 9.23
C GLU A 24 0.97 1.25 8.88
N TYR A 25 0.81 2.15 9.86
CA TYR A 25 1.16 3.53 9.67
C TYR A 25 2.68 3.63 9.38
N PRO A 26 3.10 4.40 8.36
CA PRO A 26 4.49 4.43 7.95
C PRO A 26 5.39 4.95 9.07
N SER A 27 6.55 4.32 9.23
CA SER A 27 7.58 4.77 10.17
C SER A 27 8.09 6.18 9.81
N PRO A 28 8.69 6.93 10.75
CA PRO A 28 9.25 8.25 10.47
C PRO A 28 10.26 8.26 9.30
N ALA A 29 11.02 7.18 9.11
CA ALA A 29 11.96 7.03 8.00
C ALA A 29 11.24 6.89 6.64
N GLN A 30 10.16 6.11 6.60
CA GLN A 30 9.32 5.96 5.41
C GLN A 30 8.63 7.29 5.06
N GLN A 31 8.08 7.98 6.06
CA GLN A 31 7.47 9.30 5.86
C GLN A 31 8.45 10.32 5.29
N ARG A 32 9.68 10.37 5.79
CA ARG A 32 10.73 11.24 5.24
C ARG A 32 11.05 10.91 3.79
N THR A 33 11.09 9.62 3.45
CA THR A 33 11.31 9.16 2.07
C THR A 33 10.17 9.60 1.16
N TYR A 34 8.91 9.48 1.60
CA TYR A 34 7.76 9.96 0.85
C TYR A 34 7.78 11.47 0.62
N TRP A 35 8.22 12.24 1.62
CA TRP A 35 8.43 13.68 1.46
C TRP A 35 9.46 14.00 0.37
N PHE A 36 10.58 13.29 0.35
CA PHE A 36 11.58 13.47 -0.70
C PHE A 36 11.04 13.09 -2.09
N MET A 37 10.34 11.96 -2.19
CA MET A 37 9.73 11.52 -3.45
C MET A 37 8.70 12.54 -3.96
N GLY A 38 7.84 13.06 -3.07
CA GLY A 38 6.87 14.08 -3.40
C GLY A 38 7.52 15.38 -3.88
N ALA A 39 8.53 15.87 -3.15
CA ALA A 39 9.27 17.07 -3.54
C ALA A 39 9.99 16.92 -4.88
N ALA A 40 10.67 15.79 -5.09
CA ALA A 40 11.36 15.50 -6.35
C ALA A 40 10.36 15.46 -7.53
N THR A 41 9.21 14.82 -7.34
CA THR A 41 8.15 14.75 -8.35
C THR A 41 7.60 16.13 -8.68
N ALA A 42 7.34 16.96 -7.66
CA ALA A 42 6.82 18.31 -7.85
C ALA A 42 7.81 19.19 -8.65
N ILE A 43 9.10 19.13 -8.33
CA ILE A 43 10.15 19.87 -9.03
C ILE A 43 10.23 19.40 -10.48
N LEU A 44 10.27 18.09 -10.72
CA LEU A 44 10.35 17.50 -12.05
C LEU A 44 9.17 17.96 -12.93
N MET A 45 7.94 17.78 -12.43
CA MET A 45 6.73 18.15 -13.16
C MET A 45 6.65 19.65 -13.44
N SER A 46 7.00 20.48 -12.46
CA SER A 46 7.04 21.94 -12.65
C SER A 46 8.05 22.32 -13.75
N GLY A 47 9.22 21.69 -13.78
CA GLY A 47 10.20 21.89 -14.85
C GLY A 47 9.70 21.46 -16.22
N VAL A 48 9.05 20.30 -16.32
CA VAL A 48 8.44 19.82 -17.57
C VAL A 48 7.39 20.80 -18.08
N PHE A 49 6.49 21.26 -17.21
CA PHE A 49 5.46 22.22 -17.60
C PHE A 49 6.04 23.59 -17.98
N ALA A 50 7.06 24.07 -17.28
CA ALA A 50 7.73 25.31 -17.62
C ALA A 50 8.37 25.25 -19.02
N ILE A 51 9.03 24.14 -19.36
CA ILE A 51 9.61 23.94 -20.69
C ILE A 51 8.50 23.88 -21.75
N ALA A 52 7.45 23.09 -21.51
CA ALA A 52 6.32 22.97 -22.44
C ALA A 52 5.65 24.32 -22.73
N PHE A 53 5.46 25.15 -21.70
CA PHE A 53 4.93 26.51 -21.84
C PHE A 53 5.89 27.44 -22.58
N ALA A 54 7.21 27.31 -22.39
CA ALA A 54 8.18 28.17 -23.05
C ALA A 54 8.29 27.92 -24.56
N VAL A 55 7.91 26.74 -25.04
CA VAL A 55 8.01 26.33 -26.46
C VAL A 55 6.67 26.29 -27.20
N SER A 56 5.56 26.59 -26.52
CA SER A 56 4.22 26.73 -27.12
C SER A 56 3.99 28.14 -27.67
#